data_AF-A0A933DWK2-F1
#
_entry.id   AF-A0A933DWK2-F1
#
_cell.length_a   1.000
_cell.length_b   1.000
_cell.length_c   1.000
_cell.angle_alpha   90.00
_cell.angle_beta   90.00
_cell.angle_gamma   90.00
#
_symmetry.space_group_name_H-M   'P 1'
#
loop_
_entity.id
_entity.type
_entity.pdbx_description
1 polymer ?
#
loop_
_entity_poly.entity_id
_entity_poly.type
_entity_poly.pdbx_seq_one_letter_code
_entity_poly.pdbx_strand_id
1 'polypeptide(L)' 'ILSGIMMLRYINEKTAADRLESAVAAVMAEGKSVTYDLTPDRNALTAVGTSEMADAIISNLKKGWPE' A
#
# COMPACT_ATOMS: atom_id res chain seq x y z
N ILE A 1 -4.55 2.43 -6.61
CA ILE A 1 -3.15 2.66 -6.17
C ILE A 1 -2.15 2.20 -7.23
N LEU A 2 -2.19 0.93 -7.68
CA LEU A 2 -1.28 0.42 -8.71
C LEU A 2 -1.27 1.24 -10.01
N SER A 3 -2.43 1.71 -10.48
CA SER A 3 -2.51 2.62 -11.63
C SER A 3 -1.77 3.95 -11.40
N GLY A 4 -1.73 4.43 -10.15
CA GLY A 4 -0.96 5.61 -9.77
C GLY A 4 0.55 5.35 -9.82
N ILE A 5 1.01 4.16 -9.40
CA ILE A 5 2.41 3.74 -9.59
C ILE A 5 2.77 3.72 -11.08
N MET A 6 1.90 3.13 -11.91
CA MET A 6 2.10 3.13 -13.37
C MET A 6 2.18 4.55 -13.94
N MET A 7 1.32 5.45 -13.48
CA MET A 7 1.35 6.87 -13.87
C MET A 7 2.68 7.54 -13.46
N LEU A 8 3.14 7.35 -12.22
CA LEU A 8 4.41 7.90 -11.74
C LEU A 8 5.59 7.40 -12.61
N ARG A 9 5.60 6.11 -12.96
CA ARG A 9 6.59 5.55 -13.89
C ARG A 9 6.52 6.21 -15.28
N TYR A 10 5.32 6.48 -15.78
CA TYR A 10 5.11 7.13 -17.08
C TYR A 10 5.62 8.58 -17.11
N ILE A 11 5.42 9.35 -16.03
CA ILE A 11 5.91 10.73 -15.92
C ILE A 11 7.38 10.83 -15.45
N ASN A 12 8.12 9.71 -15.46
CA ASN A 12 9.52 9.57 -15.01
C ASN A 12 9.77 9.80 -13.50
N GLU A 13 8.74 9.81 -12.66
CA GLU A 13 8.84 9.85 -11.19
C GLU A 13 9.13 8.46 -10.60
N LYS A 14 10.24 7.85 -11.02
CA LYS A 14 10.59 6.45 -10.71
C LYS A 14 10.80 6.20 -9.22
N THR A 15 11.53 7.09 -8.54
CA THR A 15 11.79 6.97 -7.09
C THR A 15 10.50 7.03 -6.28
N ALA A 16 9.56 7.91 -6.65
CA ALA A 16 8.26 7.99 -6.00
C ALA A 16 7.43 6.73 -6.26
N ALA A 17 7.45 6.21 -7.49
CA ALA A 17 6.80 4.96 -7.86
C ALA A 17 7.33 3.77 -7.04
N ASP A 18 8.66 3.62 -6.95
CA ASP A 18 9.30 2.50 -6.24
C ASP A 18 9.01 2.54 -4.73
N ARG A 19 8.98 3.74 -4.14
CA ARG A 19 8.59 3.94 -2.73
C ARG A 19 7.13 3.55 -2.49
N LEU A 20 6.23 4.00 -3.36
CA LEU A 20 4.80 3.68 -3.25
C LEU A 20 4.55 2.17 -3.44
N GLU A 21 5.22 1.53 -4.39
CA GLU A 21 5.16 0.09 -4.60
C GLU A 21 5.66 -0.69 -3.39
N SER A 22 6.80 -0.27 -2.81
CA SER A 22 7.35 -0.89 -1.60
C SER A 22 6.42 -0.76 -0.40
N ALA A 23 5.77 0.39 -0.22
CA ALA A 23 4.81 0.60 0.86
C ALA A 23 3.56 -0.28 0.70
N VAL A 24 3.06 -0.43 -0.53
CA VAL A 24 1.93 -1.33 -0.84
C VAL A 24 2.32 -2.79 -0.55
N ALA A 25 3.50 -3.22 -0.99
CA ALA A 25 4.00 -4.57 -0.75
C ALA A 25 4.15 -4.87 0.75
N ALA A 26 4.63 -3.91 1.55
CA ALA A 26 4.74 -4.05 3.00
C ALA A 26 3.37 -4.25 3.67
N VAL A 27 2.36 -3.43 3.31
CA VAL A 27 0.99 -3.57 3.86
C VAL A 27 0.36 -4.91 3.47
N MET A 28 0.57 -5.36 2.23
CA MET A 28 0.10 -6.66 1.77
C MET A 28 0.80 -7.82 2.50
N ALA A 29 2.11 -7.72 2.72
CA ALA A 29 2.89 -8.73 3.45
C ALA A 29 2.51 -8.80 4.94
N GLU A 30 2.17 -7.67 5.56
CA GLU A 30 1.68 -7.62 6.94
C GLU A 30 0.31 -8.31 7.08
N GLY A 31 -0.55 -8.23 6.05
CA GLY A 31 -1.86 -8.91 6.02
C GLY A 31 -2.88 -8.44 7.07
N LYS A 32 -2.56 -7.39 7.84
CA LYS A 32 -3.39 -6.86 8.94
C LYS A 32 -4.34 -5.74 8.56
N SER A 33 -4.04 -5.04 7.47
CA SER A 33 -4.80 -3.87 7.00
C SER A 33 -5.09 -4.01 5.50
N VAL A 34 -5.54 -5.19 5.11
CA VAL A 34 -5.95 -5.51 3.75
C VAL A 34 -7.48 -5.57 3.68
N THR A 35 -8.05 -5.19 2.55
CA THR A 35 -9.50 -5.27 2.33
C THR A 35 -9.96 -6.73 2.24
N TYR A 36 -11.27 -6.95 2.43
CA TYR A 36 -11.89 -8.28 2.42
C TYR A 36 -11.49 -9.16 1.21
N ASP A 37 -11.35 -8.55 0.02
CA ASP A 37 -10.97 -9.25 -1.21
C ASP A 37 -9.53 -9.76 -1.25
N LEU A 38 -8.66 -9.21 -0.40
CA LEU A 38 -7.22 -9.49 -0.37
C LEU A 38 -6.82 -10.38 0.81
N THR A 39 -7.78 -10.78 1.63
CA THR A 39 -7.51 -11.59 2.81
C THR A 39 -7.52 -13.10 2.43
N PRO A 40 -6.50 -13.89 2.83
CA PRO A 40 -6.46 -15.32 2.51
C PRO A 40 -7.56 -16.13 3.20
N ASP A 41 -8.01 -15.67 4.36
CA ASP A 41 -9.10 -16.27 5.15
C ASP A 41 -10.30 -15.33 5.20
N ARG A 42 -11.34 -15.62 4.42
CA ARG A 42 -12.57 -14.80 4.33
C ARG A 42 -13.31 -14.61 5.66
N ASN A 43 -12.93 -15.32 6.72
CA ASN A 43 -13.45 -15.16 8.08
C ASN A 43 -12.53 -14.34 9.00
N ALA A 44 -11.41 -13.81 8.50
CA ALA A 44 -10.46 -13.06 9.29
C ALA A 44 -11.04 -11.69 9.69
N LEU A 45 -11.10 -11.45 11.01
CA LEU A 45 -11.48 -10.17 11.64
C LEU A 45 -10.51 -9.01 11.33
N THR A 46 -9.51 -9.23 10.47
CA THR A 46 -8.45 -8.27 10.11
C THR A 46 -8.75 -7.52 8.81
N ALA A 47 -9.89 -7.76 8.17
CA ALA A 47 -10.29 -7.01 6.99
C ALA A 47 -10.66 -5.56 7.38
N VAL A 48 -9.94 -4.59 6.81
CA VAL A 48 -10.17 -3.15 7.07
C VAL A 48 -10.86 -2.48 5.89
N GLY A 49 -11.42 -1.29 6.12
CA GLY A 49 -12.00 -0.45 5.09
C GLY A 49 -10.96 0.17 4.15
N THR A 50 -11.43 0.69 3.02
CA THR A 50 -10.57 1.31 1.98
C THR A 50 -9.71 2.45 2.52
N SER A 51 -10.27 3.31 3.38
CA SER A 51 -9.54 4.43 3.98
C SER A 51 -8.45 3.97 4.94
N GLU A 52 -8.73 2.94 5.74
CA GLU A 52 -7.77 2.38 6.69
C GLU A 52 -6.59 1.73 5.98
N MET A 53 -6.84 1.03 4.86
CA MET A 53 -5.77 0.53 3.99
C MET A 53 -4.92 1.68 3.42
N ALA A 54 -5.55 2.80 3.04
CA ALA A 54 -4.81 3.97 2.56
C ALA A 54 -3.93 4.59 3.67
N ASP A 55 -4.44 4.70 4.89
CA ASP A 55 -3.68 5.20 6.04
C ASP A 55 -2.48 4.31 6.37
N ALA A 56 -2.64 2.98 6.29
CA ALA A 56 -1.55 2.02 6.47
C ALA A 56 -0.43 2.20 5.42
N ILE A 57 -0.80 2.48 4.16
CA ILE A 57 0.16 2.74 3.08
C ILE A 57 0.87 4.07 3.32
N ILE A 58 0.16 5.13 3.70
CA ILE A 58 0.75 6.45 4.01
C ILE A 58 1.73 6.34 5.19
N SER A 59 1.38 5.58 6.23
CA SER A 59 2.26 5.33 7.37
C SER A 59 3.57 4.65 6.94
N ASN A 60 3.49 3.62 6.09
CA ASN A 60 4.68 2.94 5.56
C ASN A 60 5.51 3.84 4.64
N LEU A 61 4.89 4.71 3.84
CA LEU A 61 5.60 5.70 3.03
C LEU A 61 6.43 6.67 3.88
N LYS A 62 5.87 7.16 4.99
CA LYS A 62 6.56 8.11 5.89
C LYS A 62 7.81 7.50 6.54
N LYS A 63 7.79 6.21 6.87
CA LYS A 63 8.97 5.52 7.44
C LYS A 63 10.17 5.52 6.50
N GLY A 64 9.94 5.58 5.18
CA GLY A 64 10.99 5.60 4.15
C GLY A 64 11.36 6.99 3.64
N TRP A 65 10.80 8.07 4.20
CA TRP A 65 11.10 9.43 3.78
C TRP A 65 12.24 10.02 4.65
N PRO A 66 13.38 10.42 4.08
CA PRO A 66 14.38 11.17 4.83
C PRO A 66 13.83 12.55 5.19
N GLU A 67 14.02 13.00 6.45
CA GLU A 67 13.65 14.36 6.91
C GLU A 67 14.21 15.47 6.02
#